data_AF-D7A4M7-F1
#
_entry.id   AF-D7A4M7-F1
#
_cell.length_a   1.000
_cell.length_b   1.000
_cell.length_c   1.000
_cell.angle_alpha   90.00
_cell.angle_beta   90.00
_cell.angle_gamma   90.00
#
_symmetry.space_group_name_H-M   'P 1'
#
loop_
_entity.id
_entity.type
_entity.pdbx_description
1 polymer ?
#
loop_
_entity_poly.entity_id
_entity_poly.type
_entity_poly.pdbx_seq_one_letter_code
_entity_poly.pdbx_strand_id
1 'polypeptide(L)'
;MIEVIMYSAIGFLTATLLALLALPAVWRRAVRLTRKRIEGAIPSTTAEILADKDEQRAIFAADVRRLEVEVGKLQARAASQWGEVTRQAEELRARAVTIEQLSTDLSALQIEHRDNLVLKESLAENLDIRTRDLEETRAALHETRTELDSTKIALEETSAREEELKVEHVALTTLRDTLKDRIAELDRHLAATNAHLSAERATLRNTSESLSIEVGRNRDMKERLTDVEARLEAVAEEATTLRSERAALITRVAELDARTHAAETARATTEAEAARITGAALEAQQKAEALAREAADTIQMLRAEKVMLDGALAKAREDRTALQQQLDGSAAALAPSAGDPAADTALLRDRISDIAAEVANLTARLEGPGSPIDALLAGHAPAANGAAPSLADRIIALRKAEEPAANHAAE
;
A
#
# COMPACT_ATOMS: atom_id res chain seq x y z
N MET A 1 -188.48 168.06 80.65
CA MET A 1 -187.90 167.34 79.51
C MET A 1 -187.65 168.22 78.27
N ILE A 2 -188.55 169.17 77.94
CA ILE A 2 -188.38 170.06 76.75
C ILE A 2 -187.08 170.88 76.79
N GLU A 3 -186.71 171.40 77.96
CA GLU A 3 -185.52 172.25 78.13
C GLU A 3 -184.20 171.57 77.72
N VAL A 4 -184.02 170.28 78.05
CA VAL A 4 -182.84 169.51 77.65
C VAL A 4 -182.76 169.38 76.12
N ILE A 5 -183.91 169.16 75.46
CA ILE A 5 -183.98 169.06 73.99
C ILE A 5 -183.59 170.40 73.35
N MET A 6 -184.00 171.53 73.92
CA MET A 6 -183.66 172.85 73.40
C MET A 6 -182.16 173.16 73.49
N TYR A 7 -181.52 172.90 74.64
CA TYR A 7 -180.07 173.07 74.77
C TYR A 7 -179.29 172.10 73.87
N SER A 8 -179.75 170.85 73.71
CA SER A 8 -179.15 169.90 72.75
C SER A 8 -179.29 170.38 71.30
N ALA A 9 -180.44 170.94 70.91
CA ALA A 9 -180.66 171.46 69.57
C ALA A 9 -179.78 172.68 69.26
N ILE A 10 -179.66 173.64 70.20
CA ILE A 10 -178.79 174.81 70.05
C ILE A 10 -177.31 174.39 70.04
N GLY A 11 -176.91 173.44 70.90
CA GLY A 11 -175.56 172.87 70.90
C GLY A 11 -175.22 172.16 69.59
N PHE A 12 -176.16 171.38 69.03
CA PHE A 12 -175.99 170.73 67.73
C PHE A 12 -175.89 171.75 66.59
N LEU A 13 -176.75 172.77 66.58
CA LEU A 13 -176.78 173.78 65.51
C LEU A 13 -175.52 174.67 65.53
N THR A 14 -175.01 175.03 66.71
CA THR A 14 -173.73 175.75 66.87
C THR A 14 -172.52 174.89 66.52
N ALA A 15 -172.48 173.62 66.93
CA ALA A 15 -171.43 172.68 66.53
C ALA A 15 -171.41 172.44 65.01
N THR A 16 -172.58 172.31 64.38
CA THR A 16 -172.71 172.14 62.93
C THR A 16 -172.27 173.39 62.18
N LEU A 17 -172.59 174.59 62.68
CA LEU A 17 -172.13 175.87 62.11
C LEU A 17 -170.60 176.00 62.19
N LEU A 18 -169.99 175.65 63.33
CA LEU A 18 -168.52 175.63 63.47
C LEU A 18 -167.86 174.59 62.56
N ALA A 19 -168.45 173.40 62.42
CA ALA A 19 -167.97 172.38 61.50
C ALA A 19 -168.01 172.86 60.03
N LEU A 20 -169.11 173.50 59.61
CA LEU A 20 -169.25 174.10 58.28
C LEU A 20 -168.26 175.25 58.03
N LEU A 21 -167.87 176.00 59.07
CA LEU A 21 -166.84 177.04 58.97
C LEU A 21 -165.42 176.45 58.83
N ALA A 22 -165.14 175.33 59.53
CA ALA A 22 -163.83 174.68 59.51
C ALA A 22 -163.60 173.79 58.27
N LEU A 23 -164.64 173.15 57.75
CA LEU A 23 -164.57 172.19 56.64
C LEU A 23 -163.87 172.76 55.37
N PRO A 24 -164.15 173.99 54.90
CA PRO A 24 -163.44 174.59 53.77
C PRO A 24 -161.94 174.78 54.01
N ALA A 25 -161.52 175.05 55.24
CA ALA A 25 -160.11 175.24 55.58
C ALA A 25 -159.33 173.92 55.58
N VAL A 26 -159.93 172.85 56.14
CA VAL A 26 -159.35 171.50 56.14
C VAL A 26 -159.25 170.97 54.71
N TRP A 27 -160.31 171.12 53.89
CA TRP A 27 -160.32 170.62 52.51
C TRP A 27 -159.27 171.34 51.64
N ARG A 28 -159.14 172.67 51.72
CA ARG A 28 -158.07 173.42 51.04
C ARG A 28 -156.67 172.94 51.43
N ARG A 29 -156.45 172.58 52.70
CA ARG A 29 -155.15 172.07 53.18
C ARG A 29 -154.86 170.66 52.67
N ALA A 30 -155.86 169.79 52.63
CA ALA A 30 -155.74 168.43 52.08
C ALA A 30 -155.39 168.45 50.58
N VAL A 31 -156.14 169.21 49.77
CA VAL A 31 -155.92 169.35 48.32
C VAL A 31 -154.52 169.90 48.01
N ARG A 32 -154.03 170.87 48.79
CA ARG A 32 -152.67 171.41 48.61
C ARG A 32 -151.58 170.37 48.87
N LEU A 33 -151.76 169.50 49.87
CA LEU A 33 -150.78 168.45 50.21
C LEU A 33 -150.78 167.32 49.18
N THR A 34 -151.95 166.85 48.73
CA THR A 34 -152.02 165.81 47.69
C THR A 34 -151.50 166.33 46.35
N ARG A 35 -151.90 167.55 45.95
CA ARG A 35 -151.39 168.19 44.74
C ARG A 35 -149.86 168.31 44.74
N LYS A 36 -149.26 168.84 45.82
CA LYS A 36 -147.79 168.97 45.94
C LYS A 36 -147.06 167.60 45.93
N ARG A 37 -147.71 166.52 46.37
CA ARG A 37 -147.14 165.17 46.37
C ARG A 37 -147.22 164.49 45.00
N ILE A 38 -148.25 164.81 44.22
CA ILE A 38 -148.42 164.32 42.84
C ILE A 38 -147.53 165.11 41.87
N GLU A 39 -147.47 166.45 42.00
CA GLU A 39 -146.58 167.31 41.20
C GLU A 39 -145.08 167.02 41.40
N GLY A 40 -144.70 166.40 42.52
CA GLY A 40 -143.33 165.95 42.80
C GLY A 40 -143.04 164.48 42.46
N ALA A 41 -144.00 163.75 41.89
CA ALA A 41 -143.86 162.35 41.48
C ALA A 41 -144.19 162.12 39.99
N ILE A 42 -144.68 163.15 39.30
CA ILE A 42 -144.84 163.20 37.84
C ILE A 42 -143.70 164.08 37.32
N PRO A 43 -142.94 163.64 36.29
CA PRO A 43 -141.91 164.48 35.68
C PRO A 43 -142.57 165.73 35.10
N SER A 44 -142.36 166.86 35.75
CA SER A 44 -143.18 168.07 35.56
C SER A 44 -142.62 168.99 34.48
N THR A 45 -141.42 168.67 33.98
CA THR A 45 -140.68 169.45 32.99
C THR A 45 -140.21 168.56 31.85
N THR A 46 -140.31 169.02 30.60
CA THR A 46 -139.82 168.28 29.41
C THR A 46 -138.33 167.96 29.46
N ALA A 47 -137.53 168.77 30.16
CA ALA A 47 -136.11 168.52 30.40
C ALA A 47 -135.85 167.25 31.24
N GLU A 48 -136.71 166.95 32.21
CA GLU A 48 -136.63 165.77 33.08
C GLU A 48 -136.95 164.49 32.30
N ILE A 49 -137.98 164.54 31.44
CA ILE A 49 -138.33 163.45 30.51
C ILE A 49 -137.20 163.18 29.49
N LEU A 50 -136.48 164.21 29.05
CA LEU A 50 -135.32 164.06 28.18
C LEU A 50 -134.12 163.46 28.95
N ALA A 51 -133.91 163.86 30.20
CA ALA A 51 -132.87 163.29 31.06
C ALA A 51 -133.12 161.79 31.32
N ASP A 52 -134.32 161.38 31.74
CA ASP A 52 -134.68 159.96 31.93
C ASP A 52 -134.47 159.14 30.65
N LYS A 53 -134.84 159.72 29.49
CA LYS A 53 -134.69 159.06 28.19
C LYS A 53 -133.22 158.89 27.80
N ASP A 54 -132.39 159.88 28.05
CA ASP A 54 -130.97 159.82 27.75
C ASP A 54 -130.19 159.00 28.80
N GLU A 55 -130.66 158.94 30.05
CA GLU A 55 -130.20 157.98 31.07
C GLU A 55 -130.52 156.54 30.64
N GLN A 56 -131.77 156.23 30.26
CA GLN A 56 -132.12 154.91 29.74
C GLN A 56 -131.28 154.54 28.52
N ARG A 57 -131.06 155.47 27.59
CA ARG A 57 -130.16 155.26 26.44
C ARG A 57 -128.72 155.00 26.87
N ALA A 58 -128.21 155.70 27.87
CA ALA A 58 -126.87 155.49 28.41
C ALA A 58 -126.73 154.13 29.11
N ILE A 59 -127.73 153.72 29.88
CA ILE A 59 -127.80 152.38 30.51
C ILE A 59 -127.84 151.30 29.43
N PHE A 60 -128.75 151.39 28.45
CA PHE A 60 -128.81 150.42 27.35
C PHE A 60 -127.52 150.39 26.54
N ALA A 61 -126.87 151.54 26.27
CA ALA A 61 -125.59 151.58 25.59
C ALA A 61 -124.46 150.95 26.42
N ALA A 62 -124.44 151.16 27.73
CA ALA A 62 -123.47 150.57 28.64
C ALA A 62 -123.67 149.05 28.77
N ASP A 63 -124.92 148.57 28.86
CA ASP A 63 -125.25 147.14 28.93
C ASP A 63 -124.97 146.42 27.60
N VAL A 64 -125.33 147.02 26.45
CA VAL A 64 -124.94 146.52 25.12
C VAL A 64 -123.42 146.46 25.02
N ARG A 65 -122.70 147.51 25.42
CA ARG A 65 -121.24 147.52 25.36
C ARG A 65 -120.60 146.49 26.31
N ARG A 66 -121.19 146.28 27.49
CA ARG A 66 -120.77 145.25 28.44
C ARG A 66 -120.98 143.85 27.86
N LEU A 67 -122.12 143.60 27.23
CA LEU A 67 -122.43 142.35 26.55
C LEU A 67 -121.49 142.10 25.37
N GLU A 68 -121.23 143.10 24.53
CA GLU A 68 -120.23 143.02 23.44
C GLU A 68 -118.85 142.62 23.96
N VAL A 69 -118.40 143.23 25.07
CA VAL A 69 -117.10 142.92 25.69
C VAL A 69 -117.09 141.53 26.30
N GLU A 70 -118.20 141.06 26.87
CA GLU A 70 -118.32 139.71 27.42
C GLU A 70 -118.37 138.64 26.32
N VAL A 71 -119.15 138.86 25.26
CA VAL A 71 -119.16 138.04 24.04
C VAL A 71 -117.78 138.00 23.40
N GLY A 72 -117.08 139.13 23.29
CA GLY A 72 -115.71 139.18 22.78
C GLY A 72 -114.71 138.40 23.64
N LYS A 73 -114.84 138.44 24.98
CA LYS A 73 -114.05 137.61 25.90
C LYS A 73 -114.35 136.12 25.77
N LEU A 74 -115.62 135.75 25.60
CA LEU A 74 -116.03 134.36 25.40
C LEU A 74 -115.55 133.83 24.04
N GLN A 75 -115.65 134.63 22.97
CA GLN A 75 -115.10 134.32 21.65
C GLN A 75 -113.58 134.15 21.69
N ALA A 76 -112.85 135.04 22.38
CA ALA A 76 -111.40 134.92 22.55
C ALA A 76 -110.99 133.65 23.32
N ARG A 77 -111.72 133.29 24.39
CA ARG A 77 -111.51 132.03 25.14
C ARG A 77 -111.84 130.80 24.30
N ALA A 78 -112.93 130.84 23.54
CA ALA A 78 -113.29 129.75 22.64
C ALA A 78 -112.21 129.57 21.56
N ALA A 79 -111.71 130.65 20.96
CA ALA A 79 -110.62 130.62 19.99
C ALA A 79 -109.32 130.06 20.58
N SER A 80 -108.95 130.44 21.82
CA SER A 80 -107.76 129.89 22.49
C SER A 80 -107.93 128.40 22.80
N GLN A 81 -109.09 127.98 23.31
CA GLN A 81 -109.39 126.57 23.58
C GLN A 81 -109.40 125.74 22.29
N TRP A 82 -109.96 126.26 21.20
CA TRP A 82 -109.87 125.60 19.89
C TRP A 82 -108.42 125.46 19.41
N GLY A 83 -107.58 126.47 19.60
CA GLY A 83 -106.14 126.40 19.30
C GLY A 83 -105.37 125.38 20.16
N GLU A 84 -105.72 125.26 21.45
CA GLU A 84 -105.18 124.21 22.34
C GLU A 84 -105.62 122.82 21.89
N VAL A 85 -106.89 122.64 21.54
CA VAL A 85 -107.45 121.37 21.04
C VAL A 85 -106.84 120.98 19.69
N THR A 86 -106.62 121.91 18.76
CA THR A 86 -105.93 121.59 17.50
C THR A 86 -104.48 121.19 17.74
N ARG A 87 -103.75 121.90 18.61
CA ARG A 87 -102.37 121.54 18.96
C ARG A 87 -102.28 120.17 19.64
N GLN A 88 -103.18 119.86 20.56
CA GLN A 88 -103.27 118.54 21.20
C GLN A 88 -103.62 117.45 20.18
N ALA A 89 -104.52 117.72 19.22
CA ALA A 89 -104.84 116.79 18.15
C ALA A 89 -103.67 116.58 17.16
N GLU A 90 -102.81 117.57 16.95
CA GLU A 90 -101.56 117.42 16.18
C GLU A 90 -100.53 116.59 16.97
N GLU A 91 -100.30 116.89 18.25
CA GLU A 91 -99.44 116.09 19.12
C GLU A 91 -99.88 114.62 19.22
N LEU A 92 -101.19 114.37 19.33
CA LEU A 92 -101.76 113.01 19.32
C LEU A 92 -101.56 112.30 17.99
N ARG A 93 -101.73 112.98 16.84
CA ARG A 93 -101.44 112.39 15.52
C ARG A 93 -99.96 112.06 15.36
N ALA A 94 -99.06 112.96 15.76
CA ALA A 94 -97.62 112.71 15.72
C ALA A 94 -97.25 111.49 16.58
N ARG A 95 -97.80 111.39 17.80
CA ARG A 95 -97.60 110.21 18.66
C ARG A 95 -98.17 108.93 18.06
N ALA A 96 -99.36 108.98 17.45
CA ALA A 96 -99.96 107.82 16.78
C ALA A 96 -99.06 107.28 15.66
N VAL A 97 -98.52 108.16 14.81
CA VAL A 97 -97.55 107.77 13.77
C VAL A 97 -96.28 107.16 14.37
N THR A 98 -95.72 107.72 15.46
CA THR A 98 -94.55 107.11 16.11
C THR A 98 -94.85 105.75 16.75
N ILE A 99 -96.08 105.54 17.27
CA ILE A 99 -96.51 104.24 17.81
C ILE A 99 -96.65 103.22 16.68
N GLU A 100 -97.22 103.62 15.54
CA GLU A 100 -97.33 102.77 14.35
C GLU A 100 -95.94 102.36 13.86
N GLN A 101 -95.02 103.31 13.68
CA GLN A 101 -93.61 103.05 13.30
C GLN A 101 -92.91 102.11 14.28
N LEU A 102 -92.98 102.38 15.59
CA LEU A 102 -92.38 101.51 16.61
C LEU A 102 -93.01 100.12 16.64
N SER A 103 -94.30 99.99 16.32
CA SER A 103 -94.96 98.69 16.21
C SER A 103 -94.52 97.90 14.97
N THR A 104 -94.30 98.57 13.84
CA THR A 104 -93.73 97.94 12.65
C THR A 104 -92.28 97.51 12.90
N ASP A 105 -91.46 98.37 13.51
CA ASP A 105 -90.06 98.07 13.84
C ASP A 105 -89.94 96.90 14.83
N LEU A 106 -90.79 96.88 15.88
CA LEU A 106 -90.86 95.76 16.81
C LEU A 106 -91.28 94.46 16.12
N SER A 107 -92.24 94.50 15.19
CA SER A 107 -92.65 93.31 14.46
C SER A 107 -91.55 92.78 13.52
N ALA A 108 -90.80 93.67 12.86
CA ALA A 108 -89.66 93.31 12.02
C ALA A 108 -88.53 92.69 12.86
N LEU A 109 -88.18 93.30 14.00
CA LEU A 109 -87.15 92.80 14.90
C LEU A 109 -87.55 91.46 15.57
N GLN A 110 -88.85 91.24 15.82
CA GLN A 110 -89.36 89.95 16.29
C GLN A 110 -89.24 88.84 15.23
N ILE A 111 -89.46 89.16 13.95
CA ILE A 111 -89.23 88.23 12.84
C ILE A 111 -87.74 87.92 12.71
N GLU A 112 -86.87 88.94 12.67
CA GLU A 112 -85.42 88.75 12.60
C GLU A 112 -84.89 87.91 13.77
N HIS A 113 -85.36 88.16 15.00
CA HIS A 113 -84.99 87.37 16.17
C HIS A 113 -85.44 85.90 16.05
N ARG A 114 -86.66 85.66 15.53
CA ARG A 114 -87.17 84.30 15.28
C ARG A 114 -86.33 83.57 14.22
N ASP A 115 -86.00 84.24 13.12
CA ASP A 115 -85.17 83.67 12.05
C ASP A 115 -83.75 83.39 12.56
N ASN A 116 -83.20 84.26 13.42
CA ASN A 116 -81.90 84.05 14.06
C ASN A 116 -81.91 82.85 15.02
N LEU A 117 -83.00 82.63 15.76
CA LEU A 117 -83.16 81.44 16.61
C LEU A 117 -83.23 80.16 15.78
N VAL A 118 -84.00 80.13 14.68
CA VAL A 118 -84.08 78.99 13.76
C VAL A 118 -82.72 78.71 13.10
N LEU A 119 -82.00 79.76 12.69
CA LEU A 119 -80.65 79.64 12.15
C LEU A 119 -79.69 79.08 13.21
N LYS A 120 -79.75 79.56 14.46
CA LYS A 120 -78.93 79.05 15.56
C LYS A 120 -79.22 77.58 15.88
N GLU A 121 -80.48 77.17 15.86
CA GLU A 121 -80.91 75.79 16.10
C GLU A 121 -80.40 74.87 14.99
N SER A 122 -80.60 75.24 13.72
CA SER A 122 -80.04 74.49 12.58
C SER A 122 -78.52 74.44 12.57
N LEU A 123 -77.82 75.51 12.98
CA LEU A 123 -76.37 75.50 13.13
C LEU A 123 -75.90 74.58 14.27
N ALA A 124 -76.64 74.53 15.39
CA ALA A 124 -76.35 73.61 16.48
C ALA A 124 -76.54 72.14 16.06
N GLU A 125 -77.63 71.83 15.34
CA GLU A 125 -77.88 70.50 14.76
C GLU A 125 -76.77 70.10 13.77
N ASN A 126 -76.39 70.99 12.85
CA ASN A 126 -75.29 70.75 11.92
C ASN A 126 -73.93 70.54 12.62
N LEU A 127 -73.68 71.23 13.73
CA LEU A 127 -72.47 71.02 14.54
C LEU A 127 -72.50 69.69 15.29
N ASP A 128 -73.66 69.28 15.81
CA ASP A 128 -73.86 67.99 16.50
C ASP A 128 -73.69 66.81 15.53
N ILE A 129 -74.29 66.88 14.34
CA ILE A 129 -74.07 65.90 13.24
C ILE A 129 -72.58 65.83 12.88
N ARG A 130 -71.94 66.97 12.56
CA ARG A 130 -70.50 66.99 12.22
C ARG A 130 -69.60 66.51 13.35
N THR A 131 -70.01 66.66 14.61
CA THR A 131 -69.25 66.15 15.76
C THR A 131 -69.34 64.63 15.81
N ARG A 132 -70.52 64.04 15.57
CA ARG A 132 -70.67 62.58 15.41
C ARG A 132 -69.89 62.05 14.22
N ASP A 133 -69.98 62.67 13.05
CA ASP A 133 -69.20 62.27 11.87
C ASP A 133 -67.68 62.30 12.15
N LEU A 134 -67.20 63.30 12.88
CA LEU A 134 -65.81 63.41 13.30
C LEU A 134 -65.41 62.37 14.36
N GLU A 135 -66.32 61.95 15.23
CA GLU A 135 -66.07 60.87 16.20
C GLU A 135 -66.05 59.50 15.52
N GLU A 136 -66.99 59.23 14.62
CA GLU A 136 -67.05 57.99 13.82
C GLU A 136 -65.81 57.85 12.92
N THR A 137 -65.45 58.90 12.17
CA THR A 137 -64.24 58.87 11.33
C THR A 137 -62.95 58.77 12.15
N ARG A 138 -62.89 59.30 13.37
CA ARG A 138 -61.76 59.08 14.30
C ARG A 138 -61.72 57.64 14.82
N ALA A 139 -62.86 57.04 15.11
CA ALA A 139 -62.94 55.63 15.54
C ALA A 139 -62.47 54.70 14.42
N ALA A 140 -62.98 54.86 13.20
CA ALA A 140 -62.55 54.10 12.03
C ALA A 140 -61.06 54.30 11.70
N LEU A 141 -60.52 55.52 11.88
CA LEU A 141 -59.08 55.80 11.73
C LEU A 141 -58.24 55.14 12.83
N HIS A 142 -58.78 54.97 14.03
CA HIS A 142 -58.09 54.24 15.11
C HIS A 142 -58.10 52.73 14.84
N GLU A 143 -59.24 52.18 14.43
CA GLU A 143 -59.40 50.76 14.08
C GLU A 143 -58.45 50.36 12.94
N THR A 144 -58.49 51.09 11.83
CA THR A 144 -57.58 50.85 10.69
C THR A 144 -56.10 51.04 11.04
N ARG A 145 -55.75 51.88 12.03
CA ARG A 145 -54.37 51.94 12.56
C ARG A 145 -54.01 50.69 13.35
N THR A 146 -54.89 50.19 14.21
CA THR A 146 -54.64 48.94 14.96
C THR A 146 -54.61 47.71 14.04
N GLU A 147 -55.36 47.70 12.95
CA GLU A 147 -55.24 46.71 11.87
C GLU A 147 -53.91 46.85 11.11
N LEU A 148 -53.48 48.07 10.80
CA LEU A 148 -52.16 48.32 10.18
C LEU A 148 -51.02 47.84 11.08
N ASP A 149 -51.05 48.15 12.38
CA ASP A 149 -50.02 47.75 13.32
C ASP A 149 -50.00 46.22 13.52
N SER A 150 -51.16 45.57 13.61
CA SER A 150 -51.23 44.10 13.72
C SER A 150 -50.81 43.37 12.43
N THR A 151 -51.21 43.85 11.26
CA THR A 151 -50.75 43.30 9.98
C THR A 151 -49.26 43.54 9.75
N LYS A 152 -48.71 44.66 10.24
CA LYS A 152 -47.27 44.94 10.23
C LYS A 152 -46.51 43.97 11.15
N ILE A 153 -46.98 43.73 12.38
CA ILE A 153 -46.39 42.72 13.29
C ILE A 153 -46.45 41.33 12.63
N ALA A 154 -47.58 40.94 12.05
CA ALA A 154 -47.70 39.66 11.35
C ALA A 154 -46.74 39.55 10.15
N LEU A 155 -46.51 40.65 9.41
CA LEU A 155 -45.53 40.69 8.32
C LEU A 155 -44.08 40.59 8.82
N GLU A 156 -43.76 41.26 9.93
CA GLU A 156 -42.46 41.14 10.61
C GLU A 156 -42.24 39.69 11.08
N GLU A 157 -43.24 39.05 11.69
CA GLU A 157 -43.20 37.63 12.08
C GLU A 157 -43.02 36.68 10.88
N THR A 158 -43.77 36.86 9.78
CA THR A 158 -43.60 36.02 8.60
C THR A 158 -42.24 36.24 7.95
N SER A 159 -41.73 37.47 7.91
CA SER A 159 -40.41 37.77 7.35
C SER A 159 -39.28 37.16 8.19
N ALA A 160 -39.39 37.20 9.53
CA ALA A 160 -38.46 36.54 10.43
C ALA A 160 -38.48 35.01 10.23
N ARG A 161 -39.67 34.43 10.03
CA ARG A 161 -39.83 33.00 9.75
C ARG A 161 -39.32 32.60 8.37
N GLU A 162 -39.42 33.47 7.37
CA GLU A 162 -38.77 33.27 6.07
C GLU A 162 -37.24 33.30 6.18
N GLU A 163 -36.66 34.22 6.96
CA GLU A 163 -35.21 34.24 7.20
C GLU A 163 -34.74 33.00 7.99
N GLU A 164 -35.50 32.55 8.98
CA GLU A 164 -35.26 31.27 9.68
C GLU A 164 -35.25 30.08 8.71
N LEU A 165 -36.26 29.97 7.84
CA LEU A 165 -36.36 28.92 6.82
C LEU A 165 -35.25 29.03 5.75
N LYS A 166 -34.79 30.24 5.40
CA LYS A 166 -33.63 30.44 4.51
C LYS A 166 -32.34 29.94 5.17
N VAL A 167 -32.13 30.23 6.45
CA VAL A 167 -30.99 29.71 7.23
C VAL A 167 -31.04 28.18 7.33
N GLU A 168 -32.21 27.60 7.63
CA GLU A 168 -32.38 26.14 7.63
C GLU A 168 -32.12 25.53 6.24
N HIS A 169 -32.63 26.14 5.16
CA HIS A 169 -32.41 25.65 3.80
C HIS A 169 -30.93 25.70 3.39
N VAL A 170 -30.20 26.74 3.78
CA VAL A 170 -28.74 26.82 3.59
C VAL A 170 -28.04 25.73 4.40
N ALA A 171 -28.39 25.53 5.68
CA ALA A 171 -27.81 24.48 6.52
C ALA A 171 -28.08 23.06 5.98
N LEU A 172 -29.31 22.77 5.54
CA LEU A 172 -29.66 21.51 4.88
C LEU A 172 -28.95 21.33 3.53
N THR A 173 -28.66 22.42 2.82
CA THR A 173 -27.91 22.36 1.56
C THR A 173 -26.42 22.11 1.81
N THR A 174 -25.80 22.74 2.81
CA THR A 174 -24.41 22.43 3.19
C THR A 174 -24.28 21.00 3.76
N LEU A 175 -25.26 20.52 4.53
CA LEU A 175 -25.32 19.13 4.97
C LEU A 175 -25.44 18.17 3.78
N ARG A 176 -26.32 18.46 2.81
CA ARG A 176 -26.46 17.67 1.57
C ARG A 176 -25.14 17.57 0.82
N ASP A 177 -24.43 18.68 0.67
CA ASP A 177 -23.19 18.70 -0.12
C ASP A 177 -22.02 18.05 0.63
N THR A 178 -21.90 18.20 1.96
CA THR A 178 -20.94 17.41 2.76
C THR A 178 -21.23 15.90 2.74
N LEU A 179 -22.51 15.50 2.71
CA LEU A 179 -22.90 14.10 2.53
C LEU A 179 -22.57 13.59 1.12
N LYS A 180 -22.75 14.40 0.07
CA LYS A 180 -22.30 14.04 -1.30
C LYS A 180 -20.79 13.87 -1.36
N ASP A 181 -20.01 14.78 -0.78
CA ASP A 181 -18.56 14.67 -0.73
C ASP A 181 -18.12 13.40 0.01
N ARG A 182 -18.82 13.06 1.10
CA ARG A 182 -18.57 11.82 1.85
C ARG A 182 -18.94 10.57 1.04
N ILE A 183 -20.03 10.59 0.28
CA ILE A 183 -20.40 9.49 -0.64
C ILE A 183 -19.33 9.36 -1.73
N ALA A 184 -18.94 10.45 -2.38
CA ALA A 184 -17.90 10.45 -3.41
C ALA A 184 -16.55 9.93 -2.88
N GLU A 185 -16.20 10.22 -1.63
CA GLU A 185 -15.00 9.68 -0.98
C GLU A 185 -15.14 8.19 -0.64
N LEU A 186 -16.31 7.75 -0.17
CA LEU A 186 -16.59 6.32 0.02
C LEU A 186 -16.57 5.55 -1.31
N ASP A 187 -17.07 6.12 -2.40
CA ASP A 187 -17.00 5.54 -3.74
C ASP A 187 -15.55 5.44 -4.24
N ARG A 188 -14.71 6.46 -3.98
CA ARG A 188 -13.25 6.39 -4.24
C ARG A 188 -12.59 5.28 -3.42
N HIS A 189 -12.89 5.18 -2.13
CA HIS A 189 -12.37 4.10 -1.29
C HIS A 189 -12.85 2.71 -1.74
N LEU A 190 -14.11 2.56 -2.15
CA LEU A 190 -14.65 1.31 -2.71
C LEU A 190 -14.00 0.97 -4.07
N ALA A 191 -13.78 1.95 -4.94
CA ALA A 191 -13.05 1.76 -6.19
C ALA A 191 -11.58 1.34 -5.93
N ALA A 192 -10.89 2.00 -5.00
CA ALA A 192 -9.51 1.70 -4.64
C ALA A 192 -9.37 0.31 -3.98
N THR A 193 -10.27 -0.06 -3.07
CA THR A 193 -10.27 -1.39 -2.43
C THR A 193 -10.65 -2.50 -3.42
N ASN A 194 -11.59 -2.27 -4.34
CA ASN A 194 -11.87 -3.21 -5.42
C ASN A 194 -10.69 -3.35 -6.40
N ALA A 195 -9.98 -2.27 -6.70
CA ALA A 195 -8.76 -2.31 -7.50
C ALA A 195 -7.63 -3.07 -6.79
N HIS A 196 -7.44 -2.86 -5.48
CA HIS A 196 -6.50 -3.63 -4.67
C HIS A 196 -6.86 -5.12 -4.66
N LEU A 197 -8.14 -5.45 -4.40
CA LEU A 197 -8.63 -6.83 -4.40
C LEU A 197 -8.50 -7.49 -5.78
N SER A 198 -8.67 -6.75 -6.87
CA SER A 198 -8.48 -7.29 -8.23
C SER A 198 -7.01 -7.51 -8.55
N ALA A 199 -6.11 -6.62 -8.11
CA ALA A 199 -4.67 -6.79 -8.21
C ALA A 199 -4.18 -7.97 -7.36
N GLU A 200 -4.64 -8.11 -6.11
CA GLU A 200 -4.32 -9.23 -5.23
C GLU A 200 -4.86 -10.55 -5.78
N ARG A 201 -6.07 -10.57 -6.34
CA ARG A 201 -6.59 -11.75 -7.07
C ARG A 201 -5.76 -12.07 -8.32
N ALA A 202 -5.21 -11.07 -9.01
CA ALA A 202 -4.32 -11.29 -10.15
C ALA A 202 -2.96 -11.83 -9.70
N THR A 203 -2.35 -11.30 -8.63
CA THR A 203 -1.10 -11.85 -8.09
C THR A 203 -1.31 -13.27 -7.54
N LEU A 204 -2.40 -13.55 -6.83
CA LEU A 204 -2.77 -14.91 -6.38
C LEU A 204 -3.01 -15.88 -7.54
N ARG A 205 -3.59 -15.42 -8.66
CA ARG A 205 -3.69 -16.25 -9.88
C ARG A 205 -2.30 -16.54 -10.45
N ASN A 206 -1.45 -15.52 -10.61
CA ASN A 206 -0.11 -15.68 -11.18
C ASN A 206 0.78 -16.56 -10.29
N THR A 207 0.69 -16.46 -8.96
CA THR A 207 1.45 -17.32 -8.03
C THR A 207 0.88 -18.74 -7.98
N SER A 208 -0.45 -18.90 -8.07
CA SER A 208 -1.09 -20.22 -8.19
C SER A 208 -0.75 -20.91 -9.52
N GLU A 209 -0.71 -20.17 -10.63
CA GLU A 209 -0.28 -20.67 -11.95
C GLU A 209 1.21 -21.05 -11.94
N SER A 210 2.07 -20.18 -11.40
CA SER A 210 3.49 -20.49 -11.19
C SER A 210 3.69 -21.73 -10.29
N LEU A 211 2.93 -21.85 -9.20
CA LEU A 211 2.95 -23.02 -8.33
C LEU A 211 2.44 -24.28 -9.05
N SER A 212 1.41 -24.17 -9.88
CA SER A 212 0.91 -25.29 -10.70
C SER A 212 1.96 -25.76 -11.71
N ILE A 213 2.68 -24.83 -12.35
CA ILE A 213 3.81 -25.10 -13.23
C ILE A 213 4.95 -25.78 -12.45
N GLU A 214 5.29 -25.29 -11.26
CA GLU A 214 6.31 -25.91 -10.39
C GLU A 214 5.89 -27.30 -9.89
N VAL A 215 4.62 -27.51 -9.52
CA VAL A 215 4.09 -28.83 -9.16
C VAL A 215 4.11 -29.78 -10.35
N GLY A 216 3.83 -29.30 -11.56
CA GLY A 216 4.02 -30.03 -12.82
C GLY A 216 5.47 -30.44 -13.02
N ARG A 217 6.41 -29.49 -12.95
CA ARG A 217 7.87 -29.77 -13.02
C ARG A 217 8.32 -30.76 -11.95
N ASN A 218 7.78 -30.66 -10.73
CA ASN A 218 8.11 -31.58 -9.64
C ASN A 218 7.53 -32.99 -9.90
N ARG A 219 6.35 -33.09 -10.52
CA ARG A 219 5.76 -34.35 -10.95
C ARG A 219 6.59 -34.99 -12.06
N ASP A 220 6.94 -34.24 -13.11
CA ASP A 220 7.80 -34.72 -14.20
C ASP A 220 9.18 -35.15 -13.67
N MET A 221 9.75 -34.39 -12.72
CA MET A 221 11.02 -34.73 -12.10
C MET A 221 10.93 -35.99 -11.23
N LYS A 222 9.80 -36.22 -10.54
CA LYS A 222 9.53 -37.47 -9.81
C LYS A 222 9.33 -38.66 -10.75
N GLU A 223 8.61 -38.48 -11.85
CA GLU A 223 8.42 -39.53 -12.86
C GLU A 223 9.76 -39.92 -13.50
N ARG A 224 10.60 -38.93 -13.82
CA ARG A 224 12.00 -39.15 -14.24
C ARG A 224 12.85 -39.80 -13.16
N LEU A 225 12.65 -39.46 -11.87
CA LEU A 225 13.33 -40.12 -10.77
C LEU A 225 12.94 -41.61 -10.71
N THR A 226 11.65 -41.93 -10.80
CA THR A 226 11.18 -43.32 -10.80
C THR A 226 11.63 -44.11 -12.02
N ASP A 227 11.74 -43.49 -13.21
CA ASP A 227 12.34 -44.12 -14.41
C ASP A 227 13.84 -44.37 -14.22
N VAL A 228 14.58 -43.44 -13.59
CA VAL A 228 15.99 -43.63 -13.25
C VAL A 228 16.19 -44.69 -12.17
N GLU A 229 15.32 -44.74 -11.15
CA GLU A 229 15.32 -45.77 -10.11
C GLU A 229 15.04 -47.16 -10.69
N ALA A 230 14.03 -47.30 -11.57
CA ALA A 230 13.75 -48.55 -12.27
C ALA A 230 14.90 -49.01 -13.16
N ARG A 231 15.58 -48.08 -13.86
CA ARG A 231 16.80 -48.39 -14.63
C ARG A 231 17.97 -48.79 -13.73
N LEU A 232 18.11 -48.16 -12.56
CA LEU A 232 19.14 -48.52 -11.59
C LEU A 232 18.90 -49.92 -11.02
N GLU A 233 17.65 -50.28 -10.75
CA GLU A 233 17.24 -51.61 -10.29
C GLU A 233 17.51 -52.67 -11.35
N ALA A 234 17.15 -52.43 -12.62
CA ALA A 234 17.48 -53.31 -13.74
C ALA A 234 19.01 -53.50 -13.90
N VAL A 235 19.81 -52.43 -13.84
CA VAL A 235 21.27 -52.51 -13.87
C VAL A 235 21.84 -53.21 -12.62
N ALA A 236 21.17 -53.10 -11.47
CA ALA A 236 21.54 -53.84 -10.27
C ALA A 236 21.28 -55.34 -10.44
N GLU A 237 20.14 -55.73 -11.03
CA GLU A 237 19.85 -57.13 -11.37
C GLU A 237 20.87 -57.70 -12.37
N GLU A 238 21.18 -56.99 -13.46
CA GLU A 238 22.26 -57.35 -14.40
C GLU A 238 23.62 -57.47 -13.69
N ALA A 239 23.91 -56.60 -12.74
CA ALA A 239 25.13 -56.70 -11.94
C ALA A 239 25.09 -57.85 -10.92
N THR A 240 23.93 -58.43 -10.58
CA THR A 240 23.85 -59.65 -9.76
C THR A 240 24.04 -60.91 -10.61
N THR A 241 23.49 -60.97 -11.82
CA THR A 241 23.69 -62.10 -12.74
C THR A 241 25.15 -62.18 -13.19
N LEU A 242 25.77 -61.06 -13.58
CA LEU A 242 27.20 -61.02 -13.89
C LEU A 242 28.10 -61.39 -12.69
N ARG A 243 27.66 -61.12 -11.45
CA ARG A 243 28.38 -61.56 -10.24
C ARG A 243 28.26 -63.06 -9.99
N SER A 244 27.11 -63.68 -10.24
CA SER A 244 26.94 -65.12 -10.07
C SER A 244 27.67 -65.91 -11.16
N GLU A 245 27.65 -65.44 -12.42
CA GLU A 245 28.47 -65.97 -13.51
C GLU A 245 29.97 -65.87 -13.20
N ARG A 246 30.43 -64.70 -12.72
CA ARG A 246 31.83 -64.52 -12.28
C ARG A 246 32.20 -65.47 -11.14
N ALA A 247 31.31 -65.72 -10.19
CA ALA A 247 31.55 -66.67 -9.10
C ALA A 247 31.69 -68.11 -9.60
N ALA A 248 30.86 -68.52 -10.58
CA ALA A 248 30.95 -69.83 -11.22
C ALA A 248 32.24 -70.01 -12.07
N LEU A 249 32.72 -68.93 -12.70
CA LEU A 249 34.02 -68.95 -13.38
C LEU A 249 35.20 -69.05 -12.40
N ILE A 250 35.13 -68.36 -11.26
CA ILE A 250 36.18 -68.43 -10.22
C ILE A 250 36.30 -69.85 -9.64
N THR A 251 35.18 -70.52 -9.32
CA THR A 251 35.23 -71.92 -8.84
C THR A 251 35.76 -72.87 -9.92
N ARG A 252 35.46 -72.62 -11.20
CA ARG A 252 36.00 -73.43 -12.31
C ARG A 252 37.50 -73.24 -12.52
N VAL A 253 38.03 -72.03 -12.31
CA VAL A 253 39.49 -71.78 -12.34
C VAL A 253 40.18 -72.47 -11.17
N ALA A 254 39.65 -72.34 -9.94
CA ALA A 254 40.22 -73.01 -8.76
C ALA A 254 40.26 -74.55 -8.89
N GLU A 255 39.27 -75.16 -9.57
CA GLU A 255 39.27 -76.59 -9.87
C GLU A 255 40.36 -77.00 -10.88
N LEU A 256 40.72 -76.11 -11.81
CA LEU A 256 41.80 -76.35 -12.78
C LEU A 256 43.18 -76.18 -12.12
N ASP A 257 43.37 -75.15 -11.29
CA ASP A 257 44.62 -74.90 -10.55
C ASP A 257 44.94 -76.04 -9.55
N ALA A 258 43.92 -76.64 -8.93
CA ALA A 258 44.09 -77.81 -8.09
C ALA A 258 44.59 -79.04 -8.88
N ARG A 259 44.21 -79.18 -10.16
CA ARG A 259 44.63 -80.28 -11.03
C ARG A 259 46.05 -80.09 -11.58
N THR A 260 46.48 -78.85 -11.85
CA THR A 260 47.85 -78.56 -12.31
C THR A 260 48.87 -78.76 -11.19
N HIS A 261 48.62 -78.25 -9.97
CA HIS A 261 49.52 -78.46 -8.83
C HIS A 261 49.65 -79.95 -8.42
N ALA A 262 48.59 -80.75 -8.57
CA ALA A 262 48.66 -82.21 -8.37
C ALA A 262 49.56 -82.91 -9.41
N ALA A 263 49.65 -82.38 -10.64
CA ALA A 263 50.53 -82.92 -11.68
C ALA A 263 52.00 -82.47 -11.53
N GLU A 264 52.23 -81.25 -11.04
CA GLU A 264 53.57 -80.70 -10.77
C GLU A 264 54.26 -81.42 -9.61
N THR A 265 53.53 -81.66 -8.52
CA THR A 265 54.07 -82.37 -7.34
C THR A 265 54.46 -83.83 -7.65
N ALA A 266 53.78 -84.50 -8.59
CA ALA A 266 54.14 -85.83 -9.06
C ALA A 266 55.36 -85.87 -10.01
N ARG A 267 55.73 -84.74 -10.63
CA ARG A 267 56.98 -84.62 -11.41
C ARG A 267 58.19 -84.35 -10.52
N ALA A 268 58.03 -83.48 -9.52
CA ALA A 268 59.11 -83.13 -8.60
C ALA A 268 59.67 -84.35 -7.82
N THR A 269 58.85 -85.34 -7.50
CA THR A 269 59.30 -86.57 -6.82
C THR A 269 60.08 -87.51 -7.73
N THR A 270 59.72 -87.63 -9.01
CA THR A 270 60.39 -88.53 -9.95
C THR A 270 61.72 -87.97 -10.47
N GLU A 271 61.85 -86.64 -10.58
CA GLU A 271 63.12 -85.98 -10.91
C GLU A 271 64.14 -86.04 -9.75
N ALA A 272 63.68 -86.02 -8.49
CA ALA A 272 64.54 -86.11 -7.31
C ALA A 272 65.23 -87.48 -7.13
N GLU A 273 64.59 -88.58 -7.52
CA GLU A 273 65.19 -89.92 -7.47
C GLU A 273 66.26 -90.12 -8.55
N ALA A 274 66.06 -89.57 -9.75
CA ALA A 274 67.04 -89.60 -10.84
C ALA A 274 68.34 -88.85 -10.52
N ALA A 275 68.26 -87.76 -9.74
CA ALA A 275 69.43 -86.98 -9.32
C ALA A 275 70.33 -87.71 -8.29
N ARG A 276 69.76 -88.55 -7.40
CA ARG A 276 70.57 -89.30 -6.41
C ARG A 276 71.41 -90.41 -7.02
N ILE A 277 70.91 -91.08 -8.07
CA ILE A 277 71.61 -92.20 -8.71
C ILE A 277 72.77 -91.70 -9.58
N THR A 278 72.63 -90.52 -10.21
CA THR A 278 73.67 -89.93 -11.06
C THR A 278 74.82 -89.30 -10.26
N GLY A 279 74.56 -88.73 -9.08
CA GLY A 279 75.61 -88.20 -8.20
C GLY A 279 76.59 -89.24 -7.67
N ALA A 280 76.10 -90.42 -7.26
CA ALA A 280 76.93 -91.48 -6.66
C ALA A 280 77.89 -92.14 -7.67
N ALA A 281 77.61 -92.09 -8.97
CA ALA A 281 78.45 -92.68 -10.02
C ALA A 281 79.70 -91.82 -10.32
N LEU A 282 79.58 -90.50 -10.24
CA LEU A 282 80.65 -89.56 -10.62
C LEU A 282 81.80 -89.53 -9.61
N GLU A 283 81.50 -89.63 -8.31
CA GLU A 283 82.50 -89.63 -7.23
C GLU A 283 83.37 -90.90 -7.20
N ALA A 284 82.84 -92.03 -7.68
CA ALA A 284 83.58 -93.28 -7.78
C ALA A 284 84.61 -93.23 -8.93
N GLN A 285 84.26 -92.60 -10.06
CA GLN A 285 85.14 -92.47 -11.23
C GLN A 285 86.35 -91.56 -10.94
N GLN A 286 86.14 -90.44 -10.23
CA GLN A 286 87.23 -89.50 -9.92
C GLN A 286 88.30 -90.07 -8.97
N LYS A 287 87.96 -91.06 -8.13
CA LYS A 287 88.93 -91.75 -7.26
C LYS A 287 89.80 -92.78 -7.99
N ALA A 288 89.34 -93.31 -9.12
CA ALA A 288 90.13 -94.24 -9.95
C ALA A 288 91.20 -93.52 -10.78
N GLU A 289 90.92 -92.31 -11.28
CA GLU A 289 91.86 -91.53 -12.10
C GLU A 289 93.01 -90.90 -11.29
N ALA A 290 92.82 -90.67 -9.99
CA ALA A 290 93.86 -90.14 -9.11
C ALA A 290 95.03 -91.13 -8.92
N LEU A 291 94.71 -92.40 -8.64
CA LEU A 291 95.71 -93.47 -8.44
C LEU A 291 96.48 -93.83 -9.71
N ALA A 292 95.93 -93.53 -10.90
CA ALA A 292 96.61 -93.74 -12.18
C ALA A 292 97.72 -92.71 -12.44
N ARG A 293 97.71 -91.54 -11.77
CA ARG A 293 98.74 -90.49 -11.94
C ARG A 293 100.00 -90.75 -11.12
N GLU A 294 99.89 -91.23 -9.87
CA GLU A 294 101.06 -91.60 -9.04
C GLU A 294 101.90 -92.73 -9.67
N ALA A 295 101.26 -93.64 -10.42
CA ALA A 295 101.95 -94.70 -11.16
C ALA A 295 102.72 -94.19 -12.40
N ALA A 296 102.44 -92.99 -12.91
CA ALA A 296 103.11 -92.43 -14.09
C ALA A 296 104.42 -91.71 -13.74
N ASP A 297 104.43 -90.97 -12.63
CA ASP A 297 105.58 -90.15 -12.21
C ASP A 297 106.77 -91.02 -11.76
N THR A 298 106.49 -92.14 -11.08
CA THR A 298 107.52 -93.12 -10.68
C THR A 298 108.24 -93.78 -11.87
N ILE A 299 107.54 -93.96 -13.00
CA ILE A 299 108.12 -94.49 -14.25
C ILE A 299 108.97 -93.45 -14.99
N GLN A 300 108.71 -92.14 -14.83
CA GLN A 300 109.62 -91.11 -15.36
C GLN A 300 110.93 -91.04 -14.58
N MET A 301 110.90 -91.15 -13.25
CA MET A 301 112.11 -91.04 -12.43
C MET A 301 113.14 -92.14 -12.77
N LEU A 302 112.69 -93.39 -12.94
CA LEU A 302 113.54 -94.51 -13.37
C LEU A 302 114.06 -94.40 -14.82
N ARG A 303 113.42 -93.60 -15.68
CA ARG A 303 113.91 -93.32 -17.04
C ARG A 303 115.03 -92.28 -17.07
N ALA A 304 115.05 -91.35 -16.11
CA ALA A 304 116.11 -90.35 -15.99
C ALA A 304 117.45 -90.98 -15.53
N GLU A 305 117.41 -91.94 -14.59
CA GLU A 305 118.61 -92.67 -14.15
C GLU A 305 119.28 -93.46 -15.30
N LYS A 306 118.49 -94.07 -16.18
CA LYS A 306 119.03 -94.84 -17.33
C LYS A 306 119.88 -93.97 -18.26
N VAL A 307 119.43 -92.75 -18.57
CA VAL A 307 120.12 -91.84 -19.50
C VAL A 307 121.48 -91.38 -18.95
N MET A 308 121.60 -91.21 -17.63
CA MET A 308 122.86 -90.83 -16.98
C MET A 308 123.92 -91.94 -17.04
N LEU A 309 123.51 -93.21 -16.96
CA LEU A 309 124.41 -94.37 -17.06
C LEU A 309 124.90 -94.61 -18.50
N ASP A 310 124.03 -94.45 -19.51
CA ASP A 310 124.42 -94.59 -20.92
C ASP A 310 125.45 -93.51 -21.35
N GLY A 311 125.38 -92.30 -20.79
CA GLY A 311 126.34 -91.22 -21.05
C GLY A 311 127.76 -91.48 -20.53
N ALA A 312 127.89 -92.16 -19.37
CA ALA A 312 129.20 -92.52 -18.81
C ALA A 312 129.91 -93.58 -19.68
N LEU A 313 129.15 -94.49 -20.28
CA LEU A 313 129.63 -95.57 -21.16
C LEU A 313 130.11 -95.08 -22.55
N ALA A 314 129.60 -93.93 -23.01
CA ALA A 314 130.06 -93.29 -24.25
C ALA A 314 131.46 -92.70 -24.08
N LYS A 315 131.68 -91.92 -23.02
CA LYS A 315 132.94 -91.19 -22.78
C LYS A 315 134.16 -92.12 -22.61
N ALA A 316 133.98 -93.23 -21.89
CA ALA A 316 135.02 -94.25 -21.72
C ALA A 316 135.41 -94.98 -23.03
N ARG A 317 134.57 -94.93 -24.07
CA ARG A 317 134.89 -95.48 -25.41
C ARG A 317 135.68 -94.48 -26.28
N GLU A 318 135.48 -93.19 -26.06
CA GLU A 318 136.10 -92.09 -26.79
C GLU A 318 137.58 -91.94 -26.40
N ASP A 319 137.90 -92.00 -25.10
CA ASP A 319 139.29 -91.98 -24.60
C ASP A 319 140.12 -93.17 -25.12
N ARG A 320 139.48 -94.34 -25.31
CA ARG A 320 140.12 -95.53 -25.92
C ARG A 320 140.44 -95.32 -27.40
N THR A 321 139.64 -94.53 -28.13
CA THR A 321 139.93 -94.22 -29.54
C THR A 321 141.00 -93.15 -29.72
N ALA A 322 141.12 -92.18 -28.81
CA ALA A 322 142.14 -91.14 -28.88
C ALA A 322 143.57 -91.68 -28.70
N LEU A 323 143.78 -92.60 -27.74
CA LEU A 323 145.10 -93.20 -27.48
C LEU A 323 145.56 -94.19 -28.56
N GLN A 324 144.63 -94.78 -29.34
CA GLN A 324 144.97 -95.71 -30.40
C GLN A 324 145.50 -95.02 -31.68
N GLN A 325 145.16 -93.74 -31.91
CA GLN A 325 145.49 -93.02 -33.15
C GLN A 325 146.84 -92.27 -33.15
N GLN A 326 147.59 -92.26 -32.03
CA GLN A 326 148.94 -91.68 -32.00
C GLN A 326 150.09 -92.67 -32.21
N LEU A 327 149.85 -93.98 -32.23
CA LEU A 327 150.91 -94.98 -32.30
C LEU A 327 151.31 -95.40 -33.73
N ASP A 328 150.35 -95.64 -34.62
CA ASP A 328 150.65 -96.26 -35.93
C ASP A 328 150.64 -95.26 -37.10
N GLY A 329 151.21 -94.08 -36.84
CA GLY A 329 151.75 -93.19 -37.87
C GLY A 329 153.10 -93.65 -38.45
N SER A 330 153.57 -94.84 -38.05
CA SER A 330 154.77 -95.50 -38.56
C SER A 330 154.45 -96.95 -38.97
N ALA A 331 154.11 -97.12 -40.26
CA ALA A 331 153.77 -98.36 -41.01
C ALA A 331 152.33 -98.93 -40.83
N ALA A 332 151.80 -99.79 -41.71
CA ALA A 332 151.67 -99.73 -43.19
C ALA A 332 150.69 -100.81 -43.72
N ALA A 333 150.16 -100.59 -44.94
CA ALA A 333 149.54 -101.55 -45.89
C ALA A 333 148.01 -101.84 -45.85
N LEU A 334 147.48 -102.01 -47.08
CA LEU A 334 146.09 -102.21 -47.51
C LEU A 334 145.58 -103.65 -47.17
N ALA A 335 144.31 -104.07 -47.33
CA ALA A 335 143.35 -103.81 -48.41
C ALA A 335 141.88 -104.23 -48.07
N PRO A 336 140.89 -103.98 -48.95
CA PRO A 336 139.45 -104.22 -48.70
C PRO A 336 138.81 -105.32 -49.58
N SER A 337 137.55 -105.72 -49.29
CA SER A 337 136.48 -106.28 -50.18
C SER A 337 135.27 -106.67 -49.29
N ALA A 338 133.97 -106.50 -49.56
CA ALA A 338 133.09 -106.51 -50.76
C ALA A 338 132.67 -107.93 -51.24
N GLY A 339 131.40 -108.12 -51.63
CA GLY A 339 130.95 -109.34 -52.34
C GLY A 339 129.45 -109.74 -52.33
N ASP A 340 129.03 -110.31 -53.46
CA ASP A 340 127.75 -110.96 -53.86
C ASP A 340 128.16 -112.10 -54.87
N PRO A 341 127.32 -112.92 -55.57
CA PRO A 341 125.85 -113.03 -55.62
C PRO A 341 125.25 -114.48 -55.67
N ALA A 342 123.92 -114.56 -55.86
CA ALA A 342 123.15 -115.63 -56.53
C ALA A 342 123.04 -117.07 -55.95
N ALA A 343 121.93 -117.73 -56.35
CA ALA A 343 121.61 -119.17 -56.32
C ALA A 343 121.09 -119.84 -55.03
N ASP A 344 120.27 -120.88 -55.29
CA ASP A 344 119.95 -122.06 -54.47
C ASP A 344 119.10 -121.97 -53.19
N THR A 345 117.80 -122.16 -53.41
CA THR A 345 116.94 -123.09 -52.65
C THR A 345 117.46 -124.54 -52.68
N ALA A 346 118.73 -124.75 -52.35
CA ALA A 346 119.38 -126.05 -52.15
C ALA A 346 120.43 -126.06 -51.00
N LEU A 347 120.60 -124.92 -50.30
CA LEU A 347 121.23 -124.78 -48.97
C LEU A 347 120.28 -124.07 -47.95
N LEU A 348 119.07 -124.52 -47.60
CA LEU A 348 118.53 -125.88 -47.43
C LEU A 348 119.35 -126.75 -46.48
N ARG A 349 118.69 -127.20 -45.39
CA ARG A 349 119.01 -128.37 -44.54
C ARG A 349 120.34 -128.39 -43.79
N ASP A 350 121.47 -127.97 -44.36
CA ASP A 350 122.78 -128.11 -43.74
C ASP A 350 122.89 -127.35 -42.40
N ARG A 351 122.48 -126.08 -42.37
CA ARG A 351 122.42 -125.29 -41.13
C ARG A 351 121.27 -125.66 -40.18
N ILE A 352 120.29 -126.45 -40.64
CA ILE A 352 119.28 -127.06 -39.76
C ILE A 352 119.86 -128.35 -39.13
N SER A 353 120.75 -129.06 -39.86
CA SER A 353 121.53 -130.18 -39.34
C SER A 353 122.66 -129.77 -38.40
N ASP A 354 123.29 -128.61 -38.58
CA ASP A 354 124.37 -128.14 -37.68
C ASP A 354 123.83 -127.78 -36.28
N ILE A 355 122.67 -127.14 -36.19
CA ILE A 355 122.00 -126.87 -34.90
C ILE A 355 121.44 -128.16 -34.29
N ALA A 356 120.98 -129.11 -35.12
CA ALA A 356 120.65 -130.45 -34.65
C ALA A 356 121.88 -131.23 -34.12
N ALA A 357 123.08 -130.97 -34.65
CA ALA A 357 124.33 -131.55 -34.17
C ALA A 357 124.79 -130.95 -32.82
N GLU A 358 124.57 -129.65 -32.58
CA GLU A 358 124.78 -129.06 -31.24
C GLU A 358 123.84 -129.67 -30.19
N VAL A 359 122.55 -129.83 -30.52
CA VAL A 359 121.58 -130.48 -29.63
C VAL A 359 121.93 -131.95 -29.39
N ALA A 360 122.41 -132.67 -30.42
CA ALA A 360 122.86 -134.05 -30.29
C ALA A 360 124.17 -134.21 -29.48
N ASN A 361 125.10 -133.25 -29.56
CA ASN A 361 126.32 -133.27 -28.76
C ASN A 361 126.03 -132.99 -27.28
N LEU A 362 125.11 -132.07 -26.99
CA LEU A 362 124.72 -131.77 -25.61
C LEU A 362 123.92 -132.92 -24.96
N THR A 363 123.07 -133.62 -25.69
CA THR A 363 122.42 -134.84 -25.18
C THR A 363 123.40 -136.00 -25.02
N ALA A 364 124.36 -136.17 -25.94
CA ALA A 364 125.42 -137.17 -25.78
C ALA A 364 126.32 -136.90 -24.54
N ARG A 365 126.53 -135.63 -24.17
CA ARG A 365 127.17 -135.23 -22.90
C ARG A 365 126.32 -135.55 -21.66
N LEU A 366 125.00 -135.51 -21.76
CA LEU A 366 124.07 -135.81 -20.66
C LEU A 366 123.88 -137.32 -20.42
N GLU A 367 124.07 -138.16 -21.44
CA GLU A 367 123.89 -139.62 -21.34
C GLU A 367 125.14 -140.39 -20.90
N GLY A 368 126.35 -139.84 -21.07
CA GLY A 368 127.59 -140.44 -20.61
C GLY A 368 128.05 -141.69 -21.41
N PRO A 369 129.13 -142.38 -20.96
CA PRO A 369 129.77 -143.46 -21.71
C PRO A 369 128.91 -144.72 -21.74
N GLY A 370 128.05 -144.82 -22.76
CA GLY A 370 127.05 -145.87 -22.91
C GLY A 370 125.85 -145.49 -23.77
N SER A 371 125.71 -144.21 -24.16
CA SER A 371 124.69 -143.76 -25.11
C SER A 371 124.73 -144.56 -26.42
N PRO A 372 123.56 -144.93 -26.99
CA PRO A 372 123.49 -145.54 -28.32
C PRO A 372 123.99 -144.63 -29.44
N ILE A 373 124.15 -143.32 -29.23
CA ILE A 373 124.80 -142.42 -30.20
C ILE A 373 126.23 -142.93 -30.49
N ASP A 374 127.00 -143.28 -29.47
CA ASP A 374 128.39 -143.75 -29.62
C ASP A 374 128.45 -145.09 -30.37
N ALA A 375 127.52 -146.01 -30.07
CA ALA A 375 127.42 -147.29 -30.76
C ALA A 375 126.98 -147.16 -32.23
N LEU A 376 126.10 -146.20 -32.53
CA LEU A 376 125.69 -145.86 -33.89
C LEU A 376 126.82 -145.18 -34.69
N LEU A 377 127.72 -144.45 -34.03
CA LEU A 377 128.93 -143.90 -34.63
C LEU A 377 130.01 -144.97 -34.87
N ALA A 378 130.18 -145.92 -33.94
CA ALA A 378 131.24 -146.95 -34.02
C ALA A 378 131.12 -147.90 -35.22
N GLY A 379 129.89 -148.14 -35.71
CA GLY A 379 129.64 -148.92 -36.93
C GLY A 379 129.64 -148.10 -38.23
N HIS A 380 129.79 -146.77 -38.16
CA HIS A 380 129.65 -145.90 -39.32
C HIS A 380 130.94 -145.88 -40.17
N ALA A 381 130.92 -146.60 -41.29
CA ALA A 381 131.99 -146.51 -42.29
C ALA A 381 131.91 -145.16 -43.03
N PRO A 382 133.05 -144.44 -43.20
CA PRO A 382 133.05 -143.09 -43.75
C PRO A 382 132.60 -143.05 -45.22
N ALA A 383 131.82 -142.03 -45.57
CA ALA A 383 131.28 -141.86 -46.92
C ALA A 383 132.38 -141.64 -47.98
N ALA A 384 132.33 -142.41 -49.07
CA ALA A 384 133.33 -142.41 -50.14
C ALA A 384 133.00 -141.43 -51.28
N ASN A 385 134.06 -140.94 -51.95
CA ASN A 385 134.09 -140.19 -53.22
C ASN A 385 132.75 -139.60 -53.73
N GLY A 386 132.46 -138.36 -53.34
CA GLY A 386 131.55 -137.47 -54.07
C GLY A 386 130.11 -137.36 -53.57
N ALA A 387 129.75 -137.98 -52.45
CA ALA A 387 128.44 -137.84 -51.80
C ALA A 387 128.48 -136.97 -50.52
N ALA A 388 127.35 -136.35 -50.17
CA ALA A 388 127.26 -135.36 -49.08
C ALA A 388 127.38 -135.98 -47.67
N PRO A 389 128.04 -135.29 -46.70
CA PRO A 389 128.34 -135.83 -45.37
C PRO A 389 127.10 -135.94 -44.47
N SER A 390 127.05 -137.00 -43.66
CA SER A 390 125.90 -137.34 -42.83
C SER A 390 125.88 -136.59 -41.49
N LEU A 391 124.76 -136.72 -40.76
CA LEU A 391 124.62 -136.15 -39.41
C LEU A 391 125.58 -136.80 -38.39
N ALA A 392 125.94 -138.07 -38.61
CA ALA A 392 126.90 -138.80 -37.78
C ALA A 392 128.32 -138.24 -37.89
N ASP A 393 128.78 -137.94 -39.11
CA ASP A 393 130.12 -137.43 -39.40
C ASP A 393 130.40 -136.10 -38.67
N ARG A 394 129.38 -135.23 -38.57
CA ARG A 394 129.50 -133.91 -37.90
C ARG A 394 129.59 -134.02 -36.38
N ILE A 395 128.90 -134.98 -35.77
CA ILE A 395 128.95 -135.21 -34.32
C ILE A 395 130.35 -135.71 -33.90
N ILE A 396 130.97 -136.58 -34.70
CA ILE A 396 132.37 -136.99 -34.49
C ILE A 396 133.32 -135.78 -34.62
N ALA A 397 133.14 -134.93 -35.63
CA ALA A 397 133.98 -133.76 -35.85
C ALA A 397 133.90 -132.73 -34.71
N LEU A 398 132.71 -132.47 -34.17
CA LEU A 398 132.49 -131.58 -33.03
C LEU A 398 133.11 -132.12 -31.73
N ARG A 399 132.95 -133.41 -31.43
CA ARG A 399 133.63 -134.04 -30.29
C ARG A 399 135.15 -134.01 -30.40
N LYS A 400 135.70 -134.04 -31.62
CA LYS A 400 137.16 -133.92 -31.85
C LYS A 400 137.70 -132.50 -31.63
N ALA A 401 136.82 -131.54 -31.33
CA ALA A 401 137.15 -130.21 -30.81
C ALA A 401 136.86 -130.08 -29.29
N GLU A 402 136.42 -131.15 -28.62
CA GLU A 402 136.58 -131.31 -27.16
C GLU A 402 137.98 -131.87 -26.84
N GLU A 403 138.44 -131.61 -25.60
CA GLU A 403 139.79 -131.91 -25.05
C GLU A 403 140.94 -131.07 -25.67
N PRO A 404 141.92 -130.51 -24.91
CA PRO A 404 142.36 -130.91 -23.55
C PRO A 404 142.78 -129.76 -22.56
N ALA A 405 143.29 -130.17 -21.38
CA ALA A 405 144.31 -129.51 -20.53
C ALA A 405 143.98 -128.22 -19.72
N ALA A 406 144.67 -127.89 -18.61
CA ALA A 406 145.33 -128.70 -17.57
C ALA A 406 145.79 -127.81 -16.39
N ASN A 407 145.72 -128.36 -15.16
CA ASN A 407 146.59 -128.13 -14.00
C ASN A 407 146.66 -126.79 -13.20
N HIS A 408 146.87 -127.00 -11.89
CA HIS A 408 147.49 -126.13 -10.87
C HIS A 408 146.72 -124.90 -10.35
N ALA A 409 146.77 -124.56 -9.06
CA ALA A 409 147.20 -125.26 -7.83
C ALA A 409 146.48 -124.53 -6.64
N ALA A 410 146.02 -125.14 -5.55
CA ALA A 410 146.65 -126.12 -4.66
C ALA A 410 147.83 -125.54 -3.84
N GLU A 411 147.53 -124.64 -2.89
CA GLU A 411 147.60 -124.92 -1.44
C GLU A 411 146.70 -123.94 -0.65
#